data_AF-A0A3D8QJU3-F1
#
_entry.id   AF-A0A3D8QJU3-F1
#
_cell.length_a   1.000
_cell.length_b   1.000
_cell.length_c   1.000
_cell.angle_alpha   90.00
_cell.angle_beta   90.00
_cell.angle_gamma   90.00
#
_symmetry.space_group_name_H-M   'P 1'
#
loop_
_entity.id
_entity.type
_entity.pdbx_description
1 polymer ?
#
loop_
_entity_poly.entity_id
_entity_poly.type
_entity_poly.pdbx_seq_one_letter_code
_entity_poly.pdbx_strand_id
1 'polypeptide(L)' 'MASQTAFHVGTCAQNGLFPRTGDQALTQYSSVIQSYCDTGDPFCCSGANTAAHLGYTTEYDSAALNFVLGKIGG' A
#
# COMPACT_ATOMS: atom_id res chain seq x y z
N MET A 1 -0.57 -10.45 5.08
CA MET A 1 -0.37 -9.10 5.70
C MET A 1 -0.87 -8.98 7.16
N ALA A 2 -0.56 -9.91 8.07
CA ALA A 2 -1.17 -9.89 9.41
C ALA A 2 -0.47 -9.00 10.48
N SER A 3 0.57 -8.22 10.15
CA SER A 3 1.33 -7.46 11.17
C SER A 3 1.78 -6.04 10.76
N GLN A 4 1.27 -5.49 9.64
CA GLN A 4 1.63 -4.13 9.19
C GLN A 4 0.43 -3.29 8.73
N THR A 5 -0.74 -3.49 9.34
CA THR A 5 -2.02 -2.92 8.90
C THR A 5 -2.14 -1.39 9.01
N ALA A 6 -1.23 -0.71 9.72
CA ALA A 6 -1.39 0.72 10.04
C ALA A 6 -1.21 1.68 8.85
N PHE A 7 -0.46 1.28 7.81
CA PHE A 7 -0.15 2.12 6.65
C PHE A 7 -0.43 1.41 5.31
N HIS A 8 -1.01 0.21 5.34
CA HIS A 8 -1.48 -0.46 4.14
C HIS A 8 -2.86 0.07 3.76
N VAL A 9 -3.03 0.44 2.49
CA VAL A 9 -4.28 0.94 1.94
C VAL A 9 -4.66 0.10 0.73
N GLY A 10 -5.96 -0.14 0.57
CA GLY A 10 -6.51 -0.95 -0.50
C GLY A 10 -7.09 -2.25 0.00
N THR A 11 -7.45 -3.11 -0.94
CA THR A 11 -8.25 -4.31 -0.73
C THR A 11 -7.42 -5.58 -0.59
N CYS A 12 -6.10 -5.51 -0.75
CA CYS A 12 -5.27 -6.70 -0.71
C CYS A 12 -5.22 -7.36 0.67
N ALA A 13 -5.55 -8.65 0.74
CA ALA A 13 -5.43 -9.47 1.96
C ALA A 13 -4.28 -10.50 1.92
N GLN A 14 -3.55 -10.58 0.80
CA GLN A 14 -2.48 -11.55 0.58
C GLN A 14 -1.08 -10.92 0.67
N ASN A 15 -0.03 -11.73 0.57
CA ASN A 15 1.32 -11.22 0.42
C ASN A 15 1.65 -11.03 -1.07
N GLY A 16 2.55 -10.09 -1.38
CA GLY A 16 3.14 -9.95 -2.71
C GLY A 16 4.29 -10.93 -2.95
N LEU A 17 4.97 -10.77 -4.08
CA LEU A 17 6.12 -11.61 -4.49
C LEU A 17 7.31 -11.49 -3.53
N PHE A 18 7.51 -10.31 -2.95
CA PHE A 18 8.62 -10.00 -2.03
C PHE A 18 8.07 -9.37 -0.75
N PRO A 19 7.37 -10.13 0.10
CA PRO A 19 6.78 -9.57 1.31
C PRO A 19 7.88 -9.21 2.30
N ARG A 20 7.71 -8.07 2.98
CA ARG A 20 8.56 -7.70 4.12
C ARG A 20 8.42 -8.76 5.22
N THR A 21 9.56 -9.24 5.73
CA THR A 21 9.63 -10.07 6.94
C THR A 21 9.68 -9.19 8.20
N GLY A 22 9.60 -9.80 9.39
CA GLY A 22 9.46 -9.06 10.65
C GLY A 22 10.60 -8.06 10.94
N ASP A 23 11.83 -8.40 10.56
CA ASP A 23 13.01 -7.54 10.63
C ASP A 23 13.00 -6.39 9.61
N GLN A 24 12.13 -6.44 8.61
CA GLN A 24 11.93 -5.41 7.59
C GLN A 24 10.67 -4.57 7.83
N ALA A 25 10.07 -4.70 9.01
CA ALA A 25 8.85 -3.98 9.37
C ALA A 25 9.11 -2.46 9.46
N LEU A 26 8.18 -1.68 8.93
CA LEU A 26 8.19 -0.21 8.95
C LEU A 26 7.18 0.35 9.94
N THR A 27 6.75 -0.42 10.93
CA THR A 27 5.74 0.00 11.91
C THR A 27 6.10 1.32 12.60
N GLN A 28 7.39 1.56 12.86
CA GLN A 28 7.89 2.83 13.43
C GLN A 28 7.65 4.06 12.53
N TYR A 29 7.49 3.86 11.23
CA TYR A 29 7.24 4.91 10.23
C TYR A 29 5.77 4.92 9.77
N SER A 30 4.89 4.17 10.43
CA SER A 30 3.46 4.09 10.06
C SER A 30 2.76 5.45 10.01
N SER A 31 3.25 6.45 10.76
CA SER A 31 2.70 7.80 10.75
C SER A 31 3.04 8.62 9.51
N VAL A 32 4.00 8.19 8.67
CA VAL A 32 4.49 8.94 7.50
C VAL A 32 4.47 8.13 6.19
N ILE A 33 3.86 6.94 6.21
CA ILE A 33 3.76 6.06 5.04
C ILE A 33 2.28 5.82 4.70
N GLN A 34 1.99 5.74 3.41
CA GLN A 34 0.84 5.01 2.86
C GLN A 34 1.35 4.08 1.76
N SER A 35 0.97 2.80 1.82
CA SER A 35 1.36 1.76 0.87
C SER A 35 0.11 1.16 0.26
N TYR A 36 -0.21 1.58 -0.96
CA TYR A 36 -1.40 1.17 -1.70
C TYR A 36 -1.19 -0.18 -2.39
N CYS A 37 -2.13 -1.10 -2.24
CA CYS A 37 -2.10 -2.42 -2.88
C CYS A 37 -3.50 -3.04 -2.92
N ASP A 38 -3.94 -3.50 -4.08
CA ASP A 38 -5.26 -4.08 -4.28
C ASP A 38 -5.27 -5.56 -4.64
N THR A 39 -6.40 -6.19 -4.30
CA THR A 39 -6.69 -7.56 -4.73
C THR A 39 -6.64 -7.63 -6.25
N GLY A 40 -5.94 -8.64 -6.77
CA GLY A 40 -5.74 -8.82 -8.20
C GLY A 40 -4.40 -8.29 -8.70
N ASP A 41 -3.72 -7.41 -7.97
CA ASP A 41 -2.35 -7.01 -8.34
C ASP A 41 -1.41 -8.23 -8.26
N PRO A 42 -0.76 -8.63 -9.38
CA PRO A 42 0.08 -9.81 -9.42
C PRO A 42 1.40 -9.68 -8.67
N PHE A 43 1.84 -8.46 -8.34
CA PHE A 43 3.12 -8.19 -7.70
C PHE A 43 2.98 -7.96 -6.20
N CYS A 44 2.08 -7.07 -5.78
CA CYS A 44 1.92 -6.73 -4.36
C CYS A 44 0.88 -7.62 -3.66
N CYS A 45 0.00 -8.31 -4.39
CA CYS A 45 -1.11 -9.08 -3.84
C CYS A 45 -1.27 -10.52 -4.36
N SER A 46 -0.28 -11.06 -5.10
CA SER A 46 -0.35 -12.42 -5.68
C SER A 46 -1.60 -12.66 -6.55
N GLY A 47 -2.14 -11.61 -7.17
CA GLY A 47 -3.25 -11.70 -8.12
C GLY A 47 -2.79 -12.03 -9.55
N ALA A 48 -3.65 -11.73 -10.53
CA ALA A 48 -3.39 -11.99 -11.95
C ALA A 48 -3.80 -10.84 -12.88
N ASN A 49 -4.18 -9.69 -12.32
CA ASN A 49 -4.65 -8.51 -13.05
C ASN A 49 -3.60 -7.40 -13.06
N THR A 50 -2.79 -7.35 -14.11
CA THR A 50 -1.77 -6.29 -14.27
C THR A 50 -2.37 -4.89 -14.35
N ALA A 51 -3.62 -4.73 -14.78
CA ALA A 51 -4.26 -3.42 -14.80
C ALA A 51 -4.48 -2.84 -13.39
N ALA A 52 -4.71 -3.69 -12.37
CA ALA A 52 -4.78 -3.26 -10.98
C ALA A 52 -3.45 -2.62 -10.53
N HIS A 53 -2.32 -3.23 -10.93
CA HIS A 53 -0.99 -2.70 -10.62
C HIS A 53 -0.69 -1.35 -11.27
N LEU A 54 -1.09 -1.19 -12.53
CA LEU A 54 -0.82 0.03 -13.31
C LEU A 54 -1.80 1.17 -12.97
N GLY A 55 -2.90 0.88 -12.26
CA GLY A 55 -4.01 1.80 -12.03
C GLY A 55 -3.90 2.68 -10.79
N TYR A 56 -2.93 2.44 -9.90
CA TYR A 56 -2.93 3.09 -8.57
C TYR A 56 -2.87 4.61 -8.59
N THR A 57 -2.20 5.22 -9.57
CA THR A 57 -2.21 6.68 -9.68
C THR A 57 -3.59 7.20 -10.07
N THR A 58 -4.36 6.46 -10.86
CA THR A 58 -5.75 6.87 -11.18
C THR A 58 -6.67 6.65 -9.97
N GLU A 59 -6.49 5.56 -9.23
CA GLU A 59 -7.35 5.18 -8.11
C GLU A 59 -7.07 5.99 -6.84
N TYR A 60 -5.81 6.23 -6.50
CA TYR A 60 -5.40 6.76 -5.21
C TYR A 60 -4.74 8.15 -5.25
N ASP A 61 -4.64 8.84 -6.39
CA ASP A 61 -3.95 10.15 -6.46
C ASP A 61 -4.47 11.14 -5.42
N SER A 62 -5.79 11.27 -5.33
CA SER A 62 -6.42 12.21 -4.41
C SER A 62 -6.21 11.80 -2.95
N ALA A 63 -6.21 10.50 -2.65
CA ALA A 63 -5.96 9.99 -1.31
C ALA A 63 -4.49 10.21 -0.90
N ALA A 64 -3.55 9.95 -1.81
CA ALA A 64 -2.12 10.17 -1.61
C ALA A 64 -1.80 11.67 -1.45
N LEU A 65 -2.38 12.53 -2.29
CA LEU A 65 -2.26 13.99 -2.19
C LEU A 65 -2.73 14.48 -0.82
N ASN A 66 -3.94 14.11 -0.40
CA ASN A 66 -4.49 14.51 0.90
C ASN A 66 -3.63 14.02 2.07
N PHE A 67 -3.10 12.80 1.98
CA PHE A 67 -2.16 12.29 2.98
C PHE A 67 -0.92 13.17 3.09
N VAL A 68 -0.28 13.50 1.97
CA VAL A 68 0.93 14.33 1.93
C VAL A 68 0.65 15.73 2.44
N LEU A 69 -0.41 16.39 1.97
CA LEU A 69 -0.83 17.72 2.47
C LEU A 69 -1.03 17.71 3.98
N GLY A 70 -1.66 16.67 4.52
CA GLY A 70 -1.83 16.47 5.95
C GLY A 70 -0.53 16.27 6.75
N LYS A 71 0.59 15.91 6.11
CA LYS A 71 1.92 15.82 6.75
C LYS A 71 2.69 17.13 6.74
N ILE A 72 2.38 18.02 5.80
CA ILE A 72 3.12 19.28 5.61
C ILE A 72 2.37 20.53 6.07
N GLY A 73 1.12 20.40 6.50
CA GLY A 73 0.35 21.48 7.13
C GLY A 73 -0.71 22.14 6.25
N GLY A 74 -1.05 21.57 5.08
CA GLY A 74 -2.07 22.07 4.17
C GLY A 74 -1.54 23.02 3.10
#